data_AF-A0A624F5P9-F1
#
_entry.id   AF-A0A624F5P9-F1
#
_cell.length_a   1.000
_cell.length_b   1.000
_cell.length_c   1.000
_cell.angle_alpha   90.00
_cell.angle_beta   90.00
_cell.angle_gamma   90.00
#
_symmetry.space_group_name_H-M   'P 1'
#
loop_
_entity.id
_entity.type
_entity.pdbx_description
1 polymer ?
#
loop_
_entity_poly.entity_id
_entity_poly.type
_entity_poly.pdbx_seq_one_letter_code
_entity_poly.pdbx_strand_id
1 'polypeptide(L)'
;MFKDYHDKYGCIFIHVPKVAGTSIERVVFETDKWLVGHVRALDYINQDKNKFESYFSFAFVRNPFGRMVSAFHYLKKGGGNDYDKNWADENLKDFDTFEQFVLALKNKNIKDKILSWQHFTPQYKFICDENKNILVNFIGKLENINNDFKIVKNELNFDRNLIHSNSSKHEIFSNYYNEKTYNIIAELYKEDFALFDYDLEYKESIYKNLDVQFLLSMYKEKLFLKNKEIEKLRLSQFKKNKEINSQNNIILQQTNQIYNLNKTLKNKENLLTIKENQIHNLNETLNFQNHHGKAKTRIQNQLSYKLGQTLILNSKSILGYLSLPFIILSIVISHKQEQKAYKFKIKKNPNLALPPLETYPDYKEALKEKECFTYKLGEEFIKASKNWYGGGYIKFYFKDVPRLKREYERKR
;
A
#
# COMPACT_ATOMS: atom_id res chain seq x y z
N MET A 1 8.04 35.97 -0.40
CA MET A 1 8.86 35.58 -1.57
C MET A 1 8.13 34.56 -2.40
N PHE A 2 7.60 33.51 -1.76
CA PHE A 2 6.54 32.69 -2.34
C PHE A 2 5.32 33.54 -2.72
N LYS A 3 4.64 33.13 -3.79
CA LYS A 3 3.54 33.82 -4.47
C LYS A 3 2.63 32.76 -5.07
N ASP A 4 1.38 33.10 -5.34
CA ASP A 4 0.34 32.16 -5.78
C ASP A 4 0.70 31.38 -7.04
N TYR A 5 1.49 31.97 -7.95
CA TYR A 5 1.92 31.28 -9.16
C TYR A 5 2.94 30.16 -8.87
N HIS A 6 3.75 30.24 -7.80
CA HIS A 6 4.63 29.14 -7.43
C HIS A 6 3.79 27.91 -7.03
N ASP A 7 2.71 28.14 -6.28
CA ASP A 7 1.78 27.09 -5.86
C ASP A 7 0.96 26.57 -7.06
N LYS A 8 0.53 27.45 -7.98
CA LYS A 8 -0.19 27.10 -9.22
C LYS A 8 0.62 26.19 -10.15
N TYR A 9 1.92 26.47 -10.31
CA TYR A 9 2.77 25.78 -11.28
C TYR A 9 3.72 24.76 -10.62
N GLY A 10 3.73 24.66 -9.29
CA GLY A 10 4.57 23.72 -8.54
C GLY A 10 6.07 23.92 -8.74
N CYS A 11 6.50 25.15 -9.04
CA CYS A 11 7.88 25.42 -9.44
C CYS A 11 8.41 26.77 -8.98
N ILE A 12 9.73 26.89 -8.91
CA ILE A 12 10.46 28.12 -8.58
C ILE A 12 11.52 28.36 -9.64
N PHE A 13 11.37 29.43 -10.42
CA PHE A 13 12.41 29.87 -11.34
C PHE A 13 13.30 30.91 -10.66
N ILE A 14 14.61 30.63 -10.55
CA ILE A 14 15.60 31.60 -10.07
C ILE A 14 16.10 32.41 -11.28
N HIS A 15 15.55 33.62 -11.42
CA HIS A 15 15.84 34.49 -12.56
C HIS A 15 17.20 35.18 -12.41
N VAL A 16 18.24 34.55 -12.97
CA VAL A 16 19.57 35.17 -13.15
C VAL A 16 19.51 36.21 -14.28
N PRO A 17 20.00 37.45 -14.09
CA PRO A 17 19.99 38.46 -15.14
C PRO A 17 20.76 38.04 -16.41
N LYS A 18 20.23 38.45 -17.57
CA LYS A 18 20.84 38.33 -18.92
C LYS A 18 20.98 36.90 -19.47
N VAL A 19 20.13 35.98 -19.00
CA VAL A 19 20.10 34.55 -19.42
C VAL A 19 18.82 34.17 -20.19
N ALA A 20 18.15 35.14 -20.82
CA ALA A 20 16.80 35.00 -21.41
C ALA A 20 15.68 34.66 -20.40
N GLY A 21 15.86 35.05 -19.13
CA GLY A 21 14.90 34.78 -18.05
C GLY A 21 13.49 35.32 -18.33
N THR A 22 13.35 36.49 -18.94
CA THR A 22 12.02 37.02 -19.32
C THR A 22 11.26 36.09 -20.26
N SER A 23 11.92 35.50 -21.26
CA SER A 23 11.25 34.60 -22.21
C SER A 23 10.82 33.29 -21.53
N ILE A 24 11.66 32.76 -20.65
CA ILE A 24 11.35 31.57 -19.84
C ILE A 24 10.16 31.84 -18.92
N GLU A 25 10.20 32.96 -18.20
CA GLU A 25 9.17 33.37 -17.25
C GLU A 25 7.80 33.53 -17.90
N ARG A 26 7.73 34.18 -19.07
CA ARG A 26 6.48 34.36 -19.82
C ARG A 26 5.82 33.04 -20.21
N VAL A 27 6.63 32.06 -20.60
CA VAL A 27 6.14 30.76 -21.08
C VAL A 27 5.76 29.83 -19.92
N VAL A 28 6.56 29.82 -18.85
CA VAL A 28 6.33 28.96 -17.68
C VAL A 28 5.11 29.46 -16.89
N PHE A 29 5.05 30.76 -16.58
CA PHE A 29 4.00 31.33 -15.73
C PHE A 29 2.83 31.96 -16.49
N GLU A 30 2.81 31.83 -17.83
CA GLU A 30 1.74 32.33 -18.71
C GLU A 30 1.39 33.80 -18.43
N THR A 31 2.42 34.63 -18.42
CA THR A 31 2.33 36.04 -18.05
C THR A 31 3.04 36.90 -19.09
N ASP A 32 2.55 38.12 -19.31
CA ASP A 32 3.30 39.16 -20.05
C ASP A 32 4.07 40.11 -19.12
N LYS A 33 3.74 40.06 -17.81
CA LYS A 33 4.35 40.88 -16.76
C LYS A 33 5.59 40.21 -16.19
N TRP A 34 6.53 41.03 -15.72
CA TRP A 34 7.64 40.57 -14.90
C TRP A 34 7.15 40.31 -13.46
N LEU A 35 7.22 39.06 -13.02
CA LEU A 35 6.67 38.53 -11.77
C LEU A 35 7.75 38.11 -10.76
N VAL A 36 8.83 37.48 -11.23
CA VAL A 36 9.75 36.71 -10.37
C VAL A 36 10.77 37.59 -9.65
N GLY A 37 11.23 38.69 -10.28
CA GLY A 37 12.33 39.49 -9.74
C GLY A 37 13.67 38.74 -9.71
N HIS A 38 14.71 39.36 -9.14
CA HIS A 38 16.06 38.78 -9.02
C HIS A 38 16.33 38.23 -7.61
N VAL A 39 15.45 37.32 -7.17
CA VAL A 39 15.51 36.69 -5.85
C VAL A 39 16.47 35.50 -5.87
N ARG A 40 17.27 35.31 -4.81
CA ARG A 40 18.22 34.19 -4.69
C ARG A 40 17.54 32.94 -4.15
N ALA A 41 18.03 31.76 -4.55
CA ALA A 41 17.54 30.47 -4.06
C ALA A 41 17.64 30.37 -2.53
N LEU A 42 18.75 30.86 -1.95
CA LEU A 42 18.96 30.86 -0.51
C LEU A 42 17.90 31.68 0.25
N ASP A 43 17.40 32.76 -0.36
CA ASP A 43 16.39 33.60 0.27
C ASP A 43 15.04 32.86 0.37
N TYR A 44 14.69 32.02 -0.62
CA TYR A 44 13.51 31.15 -0.53
C TYR A 44 13.66 30.07 0.54
N ILE A 45 14.83 29.42 0.60
CA ILE A 45 15.13 28.38 1.60
C ILE A 45 15.07 28.96 3.01
N ASN A 46 15.63 30.15 3.21
CA ASN A 46 15.58 30.86 4.50
C ASN A 46 14.14 31.25 4.88
N GLN A 47 13.26 31.48 3.91
CA GLN A 47 11.85 31.75 4.18
C GLN A 47 11.11 30.47 4.59
N ASP A 48 11.19 29.41 3.78
CA ASP A 48 10.56 28.12 4.06
C ASP A 48 11.24 27.01 3.24
N LYS A 49 12.13 26.27 3.90
CA LYS A 49 12.89 25.18 3.30
C LYS A 49 11.99 24.05 2.80
N ASN A 50 11.01 23.63 3.60
CA ASN A 50 10.14 22.50 3.24
C ASN A 50 9.29 22.85 2.03
N LYS A 51 8.78 24.08 1.97
CA LYS A 51 8.03 24.57 0.80
C LYS A 51 8.91 24.66 -0.43
N PHE A 52 10.14 25.18 -0.31
CA PHE A 52 11.10 25.20 -1.44
C PHE A 52 11.40 23.80 -1.97
N GLU A 53 11.71 22.85 -1.08
CA GLU A 53 12.03 21.45 -1.44
C GLU A 53 10.82 20.68 -2.00
N SER A 54 9.59 21.18 -1.77
CA SER A 54 8.37 20.59 -2.34
C SER A 54 8.09 20.99 -3.80
N TYR A 55 8.82 22.00 -4.33
CA TYR A 55 8.64 22.51 -5.69
C TYR A 55 9.82 22.17 -6.58
N PHE A 56 9.57 22.06 -7.89
CA PHE A 56 10.66 21.98 -8.86
C PHE A 56 11.33 23.35 -9.01
N SER A 57 12.53 23.49 -8.47
CA SER A 57 13.34 24.70 -8.56
C SER A 57 14.35 24.59 -9.71
N PHE A 58 14.47 25.65 -10.51
CA PHE A 58 15.42 25.67 -11.62
C PHE A 58 15.95 27.06 -11.92
N ALA A 59 17.09 27.11 -12.59
CA ALA A 59 17.73 28.35 -13.05
C ALA A 59 18.27 28.17 -14.47
N PHE A 60 18.55 29.28 -15.15
CA PHE A 60 19.36 29.29 -16.35
C PHE A 60 20.59 30.15 -16.13
N VAL A 61 21.72 29.71 -16.66
CA VAL A 61 22.99 30.44 -16.65
C VAL A 61 23.45 30.71 -18.08
N ARG A 62 24.42 31.60 -18.23
CA ARG A 62 25.05 31.95 -19.51
C ARG A 62 26.56 31.98 -19.33
N ASN A 63 27.30 31.74 -20.41
CA ASN A 63 28.75 31.94 -20.44
C ASN A 63 29.09 33.34 -19.88
N PRO A 64 29.93 33.44 -18.83
CA PRO A 64 30.22 34.72 -18.17
C PRO A 64 30.70 35.82 -19.12
N PHE A 65 31.49 35.49 -20.15
CA PHE A 65 31.95 36.47 -21.16
C PHE A 65 30.78 37.06 -21.95
N GLY A 66 29.91 36.21 -22.46
CA GLY A 66 28.72 36.63 -23.19
C GLY A 66 27.71 37.38 -22.31
N ARG A 67 27.61 36.99 -21.04
CA ARG A 67 26.75 37.67 -20.07
C ARG A 67 27.25 39.08 -19.75
N MET A 68 28.55 39.26 -19.57
CA MET A 68 29.18 40.55 -19.30
C MET A 68 28.98 41.55 -20.45
N VAL A 69 29.22 41.11 -21.69
CA VAL A 69 28.95 41.92 -22.90
C VAL A 69 27.48 42.31 -22.98
N SER A 70 26.57 41.36 -22.71
CA SER A 70 25.14 41.61 -22.75
C SER A 70 24.67 42.59 -21.67
N ALA A 71 25.22 42.50 -20.45
CA ALA A 71 24.90 43.41 -19.35
C ALA A 71 25.36 44.85 -19.65
N PHE A 72 26.61 45.02 -20.10
CA PHE A 72 27.16 46.33 -20.46
C PHE A 72 26.31 47.04 -21.52
N HIS A 73 26.07 46.40 -22.66
CA HIS A 73 25.32 47.03 -23.75
C HIS A 73 23.84 47.23 -23.42
N TYR A 74 23.26 46.38 -22.58
CA TYR A 74 21.89 46.56 -22.11
C TYR A 74 21.76 47.81 -21.26
N LEU A 75 22.67 48.02 -20.31
CA LEU A 75 22.66 49.19 -19.43
C LEU A 75 23.03 50.48 -20.16
N LYS A 76 23.99 50.44 -21.11
CA LYS A 76 24.29 51.60 -21.99
C LYS A 76 23.10 52.03 -22.87
N LYS A 77 22.09 51.17 -23.04
CA LYS A 77 20.82 51.49 -23.73
C LYS A 77 19.71 51.97 -22.80
N GLY A 78 20.02 52.20 -21.52
CA GLY A 78 19.06 52.63 -20.50
C GLY A 78 18.43 51.48 -19.69
N GLY A 79 18.82 50.23 -19.93
CA GLY A 79 18.32 49.08 -19.18
C GLY A 79 16.82 48.84 -19.33
N GLY A 80 16.16 48.38 -18.25
CA GLY A 80 14.75 47.94 -18.28
C GLY A 80 13.79 48.82 -17.50
N ASN A 81 14.31 49.77 -16.72
CA ASN A 81 13.54 50.70 -15.89
C ASN A 81 14.42 51.92 -15.53
N ASP A 82 13.82 52.92 -14.88
CA ASP A 82 14.52 54.15 -14.50
C ASP A 82 15.66 53.93 -13.50
N TYR A 83 15.58 52.89 -12.66
CA TYR A 83 16.67 52.54 -11.74
C TYR A 83 17.90 52.03 -12.50
N ASP A 84 17.71 51.12 -13.46
CA ASP A 84 18.78 50.65 -14.34
C ASP A 84 19.39 51.82 -15.12
N LYS A 85 18.57 52.73 -15.63
CA LYS A 85 19.02 53.92 -16.36
C LYS A 85 19.87 54.84 -15.48
N ASN A 86 19.34 55.26 -14.32
CA ASN A 86 20.05 56.15 -13.41
C ASN A 86 21.37 55.52 -12.93
N TRP A 87 21.33 54.23 -12.58
CA TRP A 87 22.54 53.52 -12.20
C TRP A 87 23.55 53.47 -13.36
N ALA A 88 23.11 53.23 -14.60
CA ALA A 88 23.99 53.22 -15.76
C ALA A 88 24.58 54.61 -16.04
N ASP A 89 23.79 55.67 -15.94
CA ASP A 89 24.25 57.05 -16.14
C ASP A 89 25.28 57.46 -15.08
N GLU A 90 25.17 56.97 -13.84
CA GLU A 90 26.16 57.23 -12.79
C GLU A 90 27.43 56.40 -12.91
N ASN A 91 27.34 55.17 -13.42
CA ASN A 91 28.41 54.17 -13.30
C ASN A 91 29.06 53.78 -14.63
N LEU A 92 28.39 54.01 -15.76
CA LEU A 92 28.82 53.58 -17.08
C LEU A 92 28.94 54.73 -18.09
N LYS A 93 28.59 55.98 -17.72
CA LYS A 93 28.69 57.12 -18.64
C LYS A 93 30.13 57.37 -19.11
N ASP A 94 31.12 57.17 -18.24
CA ASP A 94 32.52 57.50 -18.48
C ASP A 94 33.26 56.42 -19.29
N PHE A 95 32.56 55.35 -19.68
CA PHE A 95 33.10 54.28 -20.50
C PHE A 95 32.44 54.29 -21.89
N ASP A 96 33.18 54.76 -22.89
CA ASP A 96 32.72 54.81 -24.28
C ASP A 96 32.78 53.43 -24.93
N THR A 97 33.77 52.62 -24.53
CA THR A 97 33.99 51.27 -25.07
C THR A 97 33.90 50.19 -24.00
N PHE A 98 33.56 48.98 -24.44
CA PHE A 98 33.55 47.80 -23.56
C PHE A 98 34.94 47.52 -22.97
N GLU A 99 36.01 47.73 -23.73
CA GLU A 99 37.38 47.55 -23.25
C GLU A 99 37.72 48.50 -22.10
N GLN A 100 37.41 49.80 -22.23
CA GLN A 100 37.62 50.78 -21.16
C GLN A 100 36.90 50.38 -19.88
N PHE A 101 35.64 49.96 -20.01
CA PHE A 101 34.83 49.47 -18.90
C PHE A 101 35.49 48.28 -18.19
N VAL A 102 35.92 47.25 -18.93
CA VAL A 102 36.52 46.05 -18.32
C VAL A 102 37.87 46.37 -17.68
N LEU A 103 38.70 47.22 -18.30
CA LEU A 103 39.97 47.64 -17.71
C LEU A 103 39.79 48.40 -16.40
N ALA A 104 38.72 49.19 -16.26
CA ALA A 104 38.40 49.91 -15.04
C ALA A 104 38.05 48.98 -13.86
N LEU A 105 37.61 47.75 -14.12
CA LEU A 105 37.32 46.74 -13.08
C LEU A 105 38.57 46.23 -12.34
N LYS A 106 39.78 46.61 -12.77
CA LYS A 106 41.00 46.41 -11.97
C LYS A 106 40.98 47.25 -10.70
N ASN A 107 40.31 48.39 -10.71
CA ASN A 107 40.13 49.20 -9.52
C ASN A 107 39.08 48.55 -8.61
N LYS A 108 39.47 48.24 -7.35
CA LYS A 108 38.59 47.55 -6.40
C LYS A 108 37.28 48.28 -6.14
N ASN A 109 37.29 49.61 -5.98
CA ASN A 109 36.09 50.39 -5.68
C ASN A 109 35.09 50.36 -6.85
N ILE A 110 35.61 50.51 -8.08
CA ILE A 110 34.79 50.41 -9.30
C ILE A 110 34.23 48.99 -9.41
N LYS A 111 35.09 47.98 -9.28
CA LYS A 111 34.70 46.56 -9.34
C LYS A 111 33.58 46.24 -8.36
N ASP A 112 33.73 46.60 -7.09
CA ASP A 112 32.77 46.28 -6.05
C ASP A 112 31.43 46.99 -6.30
N LYS A 113 31.46 48.26 -6.75
CA LYS A 113 30.26 49.01 -7.14
C LYS A 113 29.54 48.37 -8.33
N ILE A 114 30.28 48.01 -9.39
CA ILE A 114 29.73 47.37 -10.59
C ILE A 114 29.14 46.00 -10.26
N LEU A 115 29.88 45.14 -9.55
CA LEU A 115 29.44 43.78 -9.19
C LEU A 115 28.28 43.76 -8.20
N SER A 116 28.07 44.84 -7.44
CA SER A 116 26.91 44.98 -6.54
C SER A 116 25.59 45.11 -7.31
N TRP A 117 25.65 45.52 -8.58
CA TRP A 117 24.48 45.64 -9.42
C TRP A 117 24.10 44.29 -10.04
N GLN A 118 22.83 43.92 -9.91
CA GLN A 118 22.30 42.59 -10.23
C GLN A 118 22.72 42.05 -11.61
N HIS A 119 22.80 42.92 -12.64
CA HIS A 119 23.19 42.51 -14.00
C HIS A 119 24.65 42.03 -14.12
N PHE A 120 25.52 42.44 -13.19
CA PHE A 120 26.93 42.06 -13.12
C PHE A 120 27.24 41.12 -11.94
N THR A 121 26.33 40.96 -10.97
CA THR A 121 26.51 40.03 -9.84
C THR A 121 26.76 38.60 -10.34
N PRO A 122 27.83 37.90 -9.92
CA PRO A 122 28.12 36.52 -10.35
C PRO A 122 26.91 35.58 -10.20
N GLN A 123 26.73 34.69 -11.18
CA GLN A 123 25.52 33.88 -11.31
C GLN A 123 25.37 32.89 -10.15
N TYR A 124 26.48 32.35 -9.63
CA TYR A 124 26.45 31.47 -8.46
C TYR A 124 25.83 32.12 -7.22
N LYS A 125 25.90 33.46 -7.08
CA LYS A 125 25.31 34.15 -5.92
C LYS A 125 23.78 34.12 -5.92
N PHE A 126 23.15 33.81 -7.05
CA PHE A 126 21.70 33.62 -7.13
C PHE A 126 21.30 32.17 -6.83
N ILE A 127 22.18 31.20 -7.10
CA ILE A 127 21.83 29.78 -7.20
C ILE A 127 22.44 28.95 -6.05
N CYS A 128 23.54 29.40 -5.46
CA CYS A 128 24.30 28.63 -4.48
C CYS A 128 24.17 29.17 -3.05
N ASP A 129 24.50 28.31 -2.08
CA ASP A 129 24.76 28.73 -0.70
C ASP A 129 26.16 29.32 -0.51
N GLU A 130 26.48 29.70 0.73
CA GLU A 130 27.80 30.22 1.13
C GLU A 130 28.94 29.22 0.88
N ASN A 131 28.63 27.92 0.87
CA ASN A 131 29.57 26.81 0.65
C ASN A 131 29.65 26.37 -0.82
N LYS A 132 29.09 27.16 -1.74
CA LYS A 132 29.06 26.92 -3.20
C LYS A 132 28.30 25.64 -3.60
N ASN A 133 27.39 25.16 -2.75
CA ASN A 133 26.48 24.08 -3.15
C ASN A 133 25.36 24.68 -3.99
N ILE A 134 25.06 24.05 -5.13
CA ILE A 134 23.89 24.39 -5.96
C ILE A 134 22.62 24.04 -5.17
N LEU A 135 21.69 24.99 -5.09
CA LEU A 135 20.46 24.84 -4.30
C LEU A 135 19.24 24.47 -5.15
N VAL A 136 19.30 24.65 -6.46
CA VAL A 136 18.18 24.34 -7.37
C VAL A 136 18.24 22.92 -7.92
N ASN A 137 17.10 22.37 -8.33
CA ASN A 137 17.03 21.01 -8.90
C ASN A 137 17.62 20.92 -10.31
N PHE A 138 17.53 22.00 -11.11
CA PHE A 138 18.03 22.03 -12.48
C PHE A 138 18.70 23.36 -12.86
N ILE A 139 19.80 23.28 -13.60
CA ILE A 139 20.47 24.43 -14.21
C ILE A 139 20.57 24.20 -15.72
N GLY A 140 19.86 25.01 -16.50
CA GLY A 140 20.02 25.08 -17.95
C GLY A 140 21.06 26.13 -18.37
N LYS A 141 21.58 26.01 -19.58
CA LYS A 141 22.50 26.97 -20.21
C LYS A 141 21.80 27.70 -21.34
N LEU A 142 21.98 29.02 -21.42
CA LEU A 142 21.43 29.82 -22.52
C LEU A 142 21.94 29.32 -23.89
N GLU A 143 23.20 28.90 -23.94
CA GLU A 143 23.83 28.36 -25.16
C GLU A 143 23.16 27.06 -25.65
N ASN A 144 22.49 26.32 -24.76
CA ASN A 144 21.77 25.08 -25.06
C ASN A 144 20.26 25.20 -24.75
N ILE A 145 19.73 26.43 -24.74
CA ILE A 145 18.41 26.73 -24.16
C ILE A 145 17.28 25.86 -24.73
N ASN A 146 17.30 25.56 -26.03
CA ASN A 146 16.26 24.76 -26.67
C ASN A 146 16.21 23.31 -26.17
N ASN A 147 17.34 22.72 -25.79
CA ASN A 147 17.39 21.36 -25.27
C ASN A 147 17.17 21.37 -23.75
N ASP A 148 17.81 22.28 -23.04
CA ASP A 148 17.68 22.39 -21.58
C ASP A 148 16.26 22.78 -21.16
N PHE A 149 15.58 23.61 -21.95
CA PHE A 149 14.19 23.96 -21.68
C PHE A 149 13.23 22.77 -21.89
N LYS A 150 13.56 21.78 -22.74
CA LYS A 150 12.74 20.56 -22.85
C LYS A 150 12.70 19.78 -21.54
N ILE A 151 13.77 19.82 -20.75
CA ILE A 151 13.80 19.19 -19.42
C ILE A 151 12.78 19.87 -18.51
N VAL A 152 12.75 21.20 -18.50
CA VAL A 152 11.76 21.99 -17.74
C VAL A 152 10.33 21.69 -18.21
N LYS A 153 10.09 21.60 -19.53
CA LYS A 153 8.78 21.24 -20.10
C LYS A 153 8.29 19.88 -19.61
N ASN A 154 9.18 18.89 -19.61
CA ASN A 154 8.86 17.54 -19.18
C ASN A 154 8.57 17.46 -17.69
N GLU A 155 9.37 18.14 -16.86
CA GLU A 155 9.20 18.13 -15.40
C GLU A 155 7.91 18.85 -14.97
N LEU A 156 7.57 19.94 -15.65
CA LEU A 156 6.36 20.73 -15.36
C LEU A 156 5.14 20.33 -16.20
N ASN A 157 5.27 19.29 -17.02
CA ASN A 157 4.21 18.71 -17.85
C ASN A 157 3.45 19.73 -18.72
N PHE A 158 4.17 20.56 -19.49
CA PHE A 158 3.58 21.51 -20.45
C PHE A 158 4.34 21.52 -21.79
N ASP A 159 3.69 21.91 -22.90
CA ASP A 159 4.30 21.85 -24.25
C ASP A 159 4.46 23.20 -24.99
N ARG A 160 4.33 24.32 -24.28
CA ARG A 160 4.58 25.65 -24.85
C ARG A 160 6.05 25.84 -25.21
N ASN A 161 6.32 26.39 -26.39
CA ASN A 161 7.67 26.71 -26.84
C ASN A 161 8.13 28.09 -26.37
N LEU A 162 9.45 28.28 -26.26
CA LEU A 162 10.02 29.59 -25.97
C LEU A 162 9.65 30.57 -27.08
N ILE A 163 9.07 31.70 -26.69
CA ILE A 163 8.86 32.82 -27.58
C ILE A 163 10.25 33.40 -27.86
N HIS A 164 10.67 33.42 -29.13
CA HIS A 164 11.96 33.97 -29.53
C HIS A 164 11.95 35.51 -29.45
N SER A 165 11.83 36.06 -28.25
CA SER A 165 11.83 37.50 -28.00
C SER A 165 13.27 37.98 -27.85
N ASN A 166 13.79 38.64 -28.88
CA ASN A 166 15.09 39.32 -28.92
C ASN A 166 16.32 38.42 -28.72
N SER A 167 16.70 37.66 -29.75
CA SER A 167 18.12 37.37 -29.93
C SER A 167 18.80 38.70 -30.29
N SER A 168 19.40 39.35 -29.30
CA SER A 168 20.32 40.45 -29.58
C SER A 168 21.37 39.93 -30.56
N LYS A 169 21.38 40.44 -31.80
CA LYS A 169 22.38 40.18 -32.85
C LYS A 169 23.72 40.79 -32.43
N HIS A 170 24.25 40.38 -31.29
CA HIS A 170 25.61 40.72 -30.93
C HIS A 170 26.54 39.91 -31.82
N GLU A 171 27.65 40.52 -32.20
CA GLU A 171 28.79 39.76 -32.68
C GLU A 171 29.14 38.66 -31.66
N ILE A 172 29.80 37.60 -32.12
CA ILE A 172 30.35 36.56 -31.25
C ILE A 172 31.10 37.28 -30.12
N PHE A 173 30.72 37.04 -28.86
CA PHE A 173 31.18 37.87 -27.74
C PHE A 173 32.70 37.92 -27.64
N SER A 174 33.39 36.90 -28.17
CA SER A 174 34.84 36.82 -28.27
C SER A 174 35.48 37.93 -29.11
N ASN A 175 34.73 38.71 -29.89
CA ASN A 175 35.21 39.89 -30.61
C ASN A 175 35.32 41.13 -29.71
N TYR A 176 34.64 41.15 -28.55
CA TYR A 176 34.71 42.25 -27.60
C TYR A 176 35.93 42.17 -26.67
N TYR A 177 36.67 41.06 -26.70
CA TYR A 177 37.76 40.80 -25.79
C TYR A 177 39.10 40.79 -26.51
N ASN A 178 40.06 41.46 -25.87
CA ASN A 178 41.47 41.17 -26.05
C ASN A 178 41.99 40.38 -24.84
N GLU A 179 43.24 39.97 -24.89
CA GLU A 179 43.88 39.20 -23.83
C GLU A 179 43.73 39.81 -22.42
N LYS A 180 43.97 41.12 -22.27
CA LYS A 180 43.90 41.79 -20.95
C LYS A 180 42.49 41.76 -20.38
N THR A 181 41.50 42.12 -21.19
CA THR A 181 40.10 42.16 -20.76
C THR A 181 39.53 40.77 -20.53
N TYR A 182 39.95 39.79 -21.32
CA TYR A 182 39.61 38.39 -21.15
C TYR A 182 40.04 37.87 -19.76
N ASN A 183 41.31 38.10 -19.40
CA ASN A 183 41.85 37.63 -18.12
C ASN A 183 41.11 38.24 -16.91
N ILE A 184 40.76 39.53 -16.97
CA ILE A 184 40.00 40.21 -15.90
C ILE A 184 38.64 39.53 -15.72
N ILE A 185 37.91 39.24 -16.80
CA ILE A 185 36.58 38.62 -16.69
C ILE A 185 36.69 37.14 -16.27
N ALA A 186 37.69 36.42 -16.76
CA ALA A 186 37.95 35.05 -16.35
C ALA A 186 38.19 34.95 -14.84
N GLU A 187 38.99 35.86 -14.27
CA GLU A 187 39.24 35.92 -12.83
C GLU A 187 38.00 36.34 -12.04
N LEU A 188 37.29 37.37 -12.51
CA LEU A 188 36.12 37.93 -11.83
C LEU A 188 34.98 36.93 -11.66
N TYR A 189 34.79 36.05 -12.66
CA TYR A 189 33.73 35.04 -12.69
C TYR A 189 34.26 33.61 -12.64
N LYS A 190 35.47 33.39 -12.10
CA LYS A 190 36.12 32.08 -11.98
C LYS A 190 35.18 31.00 -11.42
N GLU A 191 34.41 31.37 -10.42
CA GLU A 191 33.42 30.54 -9.74
C GLU A 191 32.27 30.12 -10.66
N ASP A 192 31.75 31.03 -11.50
CA ASP A 192 30.70 30.70 -12.47
C ASP A 192 31.24 29.69 -13.51
N PHE A 193 32.49 29.86 -13.96
CA PHE A 193 33.12 28.89 -14.87
C PHE A 193 33.24 27.50 -14.24
N ALA A 194 33.72 27.44 -12.99
CA ALA A 194 33.93 26.18 -12.29
C ALA A 194 32.62 25.47 -11.93
N LEU A 195 31.64 26.19 -11.37
CA LEU A 195 30.36 25.63 -10.89
C LEU A 195 29.43 25.23 -12.03
N PHE A 196 29.40 26.00 -13.12
CA PHE A 196 28.48 25.76 -14.24
C PHE A 196 29.13 25.04 -15.42
N ASP A 197 30.32 24.48 -15.23
CA ASP A 197 31.01 23.66 -16.22
C ASP A 197 31.16 24.40 -17.56
N TYR A 198 31.53 25.69 -17.51
CA TYR A 198 31.94 26.44 -18.70
C TYR A 198 33.44 26.29 -18.88
N ASP A 199 33.84 25.95 -20.09
CA ASP A 199 35.24 26.01 -20.49
C ASP A 199 35.58 27.42 -20.96
N LEU A 200 36.85 27.79 -20.81
CA LEU A 200 37.37 29.00 -21.41
C LEU A 200 37.44 28.80 -22.93
N GLU A 201 36.92 29.77 -23.68
CA GLU A 201 36.89 29.65 -25.15
C GLU A 201 38.29 29.71 -25.74
N TYR A 202 38.54 28.84 -26.72
CA TYR A 202 39.82 28.75 -27.40
C TYR A 202 39.89 29.75 -28.57
N LYS A 203 40.52 30.90 -28.33
CA LYS A 203 41.13 31.71 -29.40
C LYS A 203 42.64 31.63 -29.24
N GLU A 204 43.33 31.07 -30.23
CA GLU A 204 44.80 30.96 -30.25
C GLU A 204 45.49 32.31 -29.97
N SER A 205 44.90 33.41 -30.44
CA SER A 205 45.42 34.77 -30.23
C SER A 205 45.32 35.25 -28.78
N ILE A 206 44.34 34.77 -28.01
CA ILE A 206 44.12 35.14 -26.60
C ILE A 206 45.01 34.29 -25.69
N TYR A 207 45.28 33.03 -26.08
CA TYR A 207 46.01 32.06 -25.26
C TYR A 207 47.52 32.23 -25.18
N LYS A 208 48.17 32.89 -26.16
CA LYS A 208 49.63 33.04 -26.18
C LYS A 208 50.21 33.60 -24.87
N ASN A 209 49.39 34.30 -24.09
CA ASN A 209 49.78 34.99 -22.87
C ASN A 209 48.80 34.75 -21.69
N LEU A 210 47.85 33.80 -21.80
CA LEU A 210 46.99 33.43 -20.67
C LEU A 210 47.87 32.76 -19.59
N ASP A 211 47.76 33.22 -18.35
CA ASP A 211 48.55 32.68 -17.25
C ASP A 211 48.21 31.19 -17.03
N VAL A 212 49.19 30.33 -17.32
CA VAL A 212 49.09 28.88 -17.16
C VAL A 212 48.73 28.51 -15.72
N GLN A 213 49.22 29.25 -14.73
CA GLN A 213 48.90 29.00 -13.32
C GLN A 213 47.42 29.30 -13.03
N PHE A 214 46.88 30.39 -13.58
CA PHE A 214 45.46 30.70 -13.48
C PHE A 214 44.60 29.57 -14.08
N LEU A 215 44.90 29.13 -15.30
CA LEU A 215 44.19 28.04 -15.97
C LEU A 215 44.23 26.75 -15.14
N LEU A 216 45.42 26.35 -14.67
CA LEU A 216 45.59 25.19 -13.80
C LEU A 216 44.77 25.33 -12.52
N SER A 217 44.73 26.52 -11.91
CA SER A 217 43.95 26.77 -10.69
C SER A 217 42.44 26.60 -10.93
N MET A 218 41.94 27.08 -12.08
CA MET A 218 40.53 26.99 -12.45
C MET A 218 40.13 25.53 -12.72
N TYR A 219 40.92 24.78 -13.51
CA TYR A 219 40.63 23.38 -13.78
C TYR A 219 40.74 22.51 -12.51
N LYS A 220 41.69 22.80 -11.61
CA LYS A 220 41.77 22.13 -10.30
C LYS A 220 40.51 22.36 -9.47
N GLU A 221 40.01 23.59 -9.42
CA GLU A 221 38.78 23.94 -8.72
C GLU A 221 37.55 23.25 -9.32
N LYS A 222 37.41 23.28 -10.65
CA LYS A 222 36.37 22.56 -11.40
C LYS A 222 36.38 21.06 -11.09
N LEU A 223 37.56 20.42 -11.08
CA LEU A 223 37.71 19.01 -10.74
C LEU A 223 37.37 18.72 -9.27
N PHE A 224 37.81 19.58 -8.36
CA PHE A 224 37.49 19.47 -6.93
C PHE A 224 35.98 19.52 -6.67
N LEU A 225 35.27 20.47 -7.29
CA LEU A 225 33.82 20.61 -7.17
C LEU A 225 33.08 19.39 -7.74
N LYS A 226 33.49 18.88 -8.92
CA LYS A 226 32.92 17.65 -9.49
C LYS A 226 33.14 16.45 -8.59
N ASN A 227 34.33 16.28 -8.01
CA ASN A 227 34.61 15.18 -7.09
C ASN A 227 33.77 15.27 -5.81
N LYS A 228 33.62 16.46 -5.23
CA LYS A 228 32.75 16.70 -4.06
C LYS A 228 31.31 16.28 -4.35
N GLU A 229 30.80 16.58 -5.54
CA GLU A 229 29.43 16.21 -5.93
C GLU A 229 29.29 14.70 -6.14
N ILE A 230 30.28 14.04 -6.76
CA ILE A 230 30.33 12.58 -6.90
C ILE A 230 30.32 11.89 -5.53
N GLU A 231 31.07 12.38 -4.56
CA GLU A 231 31.08 11.84 -3.19
C GLU A 231 29.70 11.96 -2.51
N LYS A 232 29.03 13.12 -2.65
CA LYS A 232 27.66 13.29 -2.16
C LYS A 232 26.69 12.31 -2.81
N LEU A 233 26.78 12.11 -4.13
CA LEU A 233 25.94 11.17 -4.86
C LEU A 233 26.17 9.72 -4.37
N ARG A 234 27.42 9.30 -4.17
CA ARG A 234 27.76 7.98 -3.61
C ARG A 234 27.17 7.78 -2.20
N LEU A 235 27.29 8.79 -1.34
CA LEU A 235 26.72 8.75 0.02
C LEU A 235 25.18 8.69 -0.01
N SER A 236 24.54 9.48 -0.88
CA SER A 236 23.08 9.46 -1.06
C SER A 236 22.60 8.10 -1.55
N GLN A 237 23.27 7.53 -2.56
CA GLN A 237 22.97 6.19 -3.08
C GLN A 237 23.13 5.12 -2.00
N PHE A 238 24.20 5.17 -1.19
CA PHE A 238 24.39 4.25 -0.07
C PHE A 238 23.24 4.33 0.95
N LYS A 239 22.83 5.54 1.35
CA LYS A 239 21.70 5.75 2.27
C LYS A 239 20.40 5.17 1.70
N LYS A 240 20.09 5.46 0.43
CA LYS A 240 18.91 4.93 -0.27
C LYS A 240 18.91 3.40 -0.32
N ASN A 241 20.05 2.79 -0.64
CA ASN A 241 20.19 1.33 -0.65
C ASN A 241 19.98 0.71 0.74
N LYS A 242 20.48 1.35 1.79
CA LYS A 242 20.26 0.92 3.18
C LYS A 242 18.77 0.97 3.55
N GLU A 243 18.06 2.01 3.14
CA GLU A 243 16.62 2.15 3.36
C GLU A 243 15.81 1.08 2.61
N ILE A 244 16.11 0.86 1.32
CA ILE A 244 15.50 -0.20 0.51
C ILE A 244 15.70 -1.58 1.15
N ASN A 245 16.91 -1.88 1.63
CA ASN A 245 17.19 -3.15 2.31
C ASN A 245 16.36 -3.33 3.59
N SER A 246 16.18 -2.24 4.35
CA SER A 246 15.31 -2.24 5.54
C SER A 246 13.85 -2.55 5.16
N GLN A 247 13.34 -1.89 4.12
CA GLN A 247 11.97 -2.12 3.62
C GLN A 247 11.79 -3.56 3.11
N ASN A 248 12.77 -4.11 2.38
CA ASN A 248 12.75 -5.49 1.91
C ASN A 248 12.69 -6.51 3.05
N ASN A 249 13.39 -6.26 4.16
CA ASN A 249 13.31 -7.14 5.34
C ASN A 249 11.91 -7.12 5.98
N ILE A 250 11.27 -5.95 6.04
CA ILE A 250 9.89 -5.82 6.53
C ILE A 250 8.92 -6.58 5.63
N ILE A 251 9.05 -6.43 4.31
CA ILE A 251 8.23 -7.14 3.32
C ILE A 251 8.41 -8.66 3.45
N LEU A 252 9.64 -9.15 3.64
CA LEU A 252 9.92 -10.57 3.86
C LEU A 252 9.23 -11.10 5.12
N GLN A 253 9.28 -10.35 6.22
CA GLN A 253 8.60 -10.71 7.47
C GLN A 253 7.08 -10.77 7.29
N GLN A 254 6.49 -9.78 6.63
CA GLN A 254 5.05 -9.74 6.34
C GLN A 254 4.62 -10.90 5.43
N THR A 255 5.43 -11.22 4.41
CA THR A 255 5.17 -12.32 3.49
C THR A 255 5.14 -13.66 4.22
N ASN A 256 6.08 -13.89 5.15
CA ASN A 256 6.11 -15.09 5.99
C ASN A 256 4.89 -15.17 6.93
N GLN A 257 4.43 -14.03 7.48
CA GLN A 257 3.21 -13.98 8.29
C GLN A 257 1.96 -14.33 7.48
N ILE A 258 1.83 -13.77 6.27
CA ILE A 258 0.73 -14.07 5.34
C ILE A 258 0.73 -15.56 4.98
N TYR A 259 1.89 -16.15 4.68
CA TYR A 259 2.00 -17.58 4.41
C TYR A 259 1.47 -18.45 5.57
N ASN A 260 1.85 -18.12 6.81
CA ASN A 260 1.39 -18.85 7.99
C ASN A 260 -0.12 -18.67 8.25
N LEU A 261 -0.65 -17.47 8.02
CA LEU A 261 -2.09 -17.18 8.11
C LEU A 261 -2.88 -17.99 7.07
N ASN A 262 -2.40 -18.04 5.82
CA ASN A 262 -3.04 -18.83 4.76
C ASN A 262 -3.05 -20.33 5.08
N LYS A 263 -1.95 -20.87 5.64
CA LYS A 263 -1.91 -22.25 6.12
C LYS A 263 -2.95 -22.51 7.22
N THR A 264 -3.11 -21.56 8.14
CA THR A 264 -4.10 -21.64 9.23
C THR A 264 -5.53 -21.58 8.69
N LEU A 265 -5.80 -20.68 7.74
CA LEU A 265 -7.11 -20.56 7.08
C LEU A 265 -7.49 -21.86 6.38
N LYS A 266 -6.57 -22.45 5.60
CA LYS A 266 -6.82 -23.73 4.92
C LYS A 266 -7.14 -24.87 5.88
N ASN A 267 -6.48 -24.91 7.04
CA ASN A 267 -6.82 -25.89 8.08
C ASN A 267 -8.21 -25.65 8.68
N LYS A 268 -8.60 -24.38 8.89
CA LYS A 268 -9.93 -24.01 9.39
C LYS A 268 -11.03 -24.34 8.37
N GLU A 269 -10.80 -24.11 7.08
CA GLU A 269 -11.72 -24.49 6.00
C GLU A 269 -11.97 -26.00 6.01
N ASN A 270 -10.91 -26.81 6.07
CA ASN A 270 -11.05 -28.27 6.18
C ASN A 270 -11.87 -28.67 7.42
N LEU A 271 -11.64 -28.02 8.56
CA LEU A 271 -12.40 -28.28 9.78
C LEU A 271 -13.87 -27.88 9.65
N LEU A 272 -14.17 -26.77 8.98
CA LEU A 272 -15.54 -26.32 8.70
C LEU A 272 -16.27 -27.35 7.84
N THR A 273 -15.66 -27.83 6.76
CA THR A 273 -16.23 -28.87 5.90
C THR A 273 -16.53 -30.16 6.67
N ILE A 274 -15.63 -30.58 7.58
CA ILE A 274 -15.88 -31.74 8.44
C ILE A 274 -17.10 -31.50 9.35
N LYS A 275 -17.20 -30.32 9.96
CA LYS A 275 -18.33 -29.97 10.83
C LYS A 275 -19.65 -29.88 10.06
N GLU A 276 -19.65 -29.31 8.86
CA GLU A 276 -20.83 -29.25 7.98
C GLU A 276 -21.35 -30.65 7.65
N ASN A 277 -20.46 -31.58 7.30
CA ASN A 277 -20.83 -32.98 7.05
C ASN A 277 -21.41 -33.66 8.31
N GLN A 278 -20.83 -33.40 9.50
CA GLN A 278 -21.37 -33.92 10.76
C GLN A 278 -22.77 -33.38 11.06
N ILE A 279 -22.99 -32.08 10.85
CA ILE A 279 -24.29 -31.44 11.03
C ILE A 279 -25.31 -32.02 10.05
N HIS A 280 -24.92 -32.22 8.79
CA HIS A 280 -25.79 -32.84 7.78
C HIS A 280 -26.25 -34.24 8.22
N ASN A 281 -25.31 -35.10 8.63
CA ASN A 281 -25.63 -36.45 9.12
C ASN A 281 -26.54 -36.45 10.36
N LEU A 282 -26.31 -35.52 11.30
CA LEU A 282 -27.15 -35.36 12.48
C LEU A 282 -28.56 -34.92 12.10
N ASN A 283 -28.69 -33.98 11.15
CA ASN A 283 -29.98 -33.51 10.65
C ASN A 283 -30.75 -34.62 9.92
N GLU A 284 -30.09 -35.45 9.10
CA GLU A 284 -30.73 -36.62 8.49
C GLU A 284 -31.25 -37.60 9.55
N THR A 285 -30.44 -37.88 10.58
CA THR A 285 -30.83 -38.74 11.69
C THR A 285 -32.03 -38.18 12.44
N LEU A 286 -32.02 -36.88 12.76
CA LEU A 286 -33.09 -36.20 13.47
C LEU A 286 -34.38 -36.17 12.64
N ASN A 287 -34.27 -35.87 11.34
CA ASN A 287 -35.41 -35.89 10.41
C ASN A 287 -36.03 -37.28 10.35
N PHE A 288 -35.22 -38.34 10.25
CA PHE A 288 -35.72 -39.71 10.29
C PHE A 288 -36.47 -39.99 11.60
N GLN A 289 -35.89 -39.62 12.75
CA GLN A 289 -36.51 -39.82 14.07
C GLN A 289 -37.80 -39.00 14.25
N ASN A 290 -37.88 -37.78 13.73
CA ASN A 290 -39.09 -36.95 13.78
C ASN A 290 -40.24 -37.55 12.95
N HIS A 291 -39.93 -38.14 11.79
CA HIS A 291 -40.96 -38.73 10.92
C HIS A 291 -41.40 -40.13 11.38
N HIS A 292 -40.47 -40.96 11.88
CA HIS A 292 -40.71 -42.39 12.10
C HIS A 292 -40.58 -42.85 13.56
N GLY A 293 -40.16 -41.97 14.47
CA GLY A 293 -39.87 -42.29 15.87
C GLY A 293 -38.56 -43.07 16.04
N LYS A 294 -38.38 -43.67 17.23
CA LYS A 294 -37.19 -44.47 17.59
C LYS A 294 -37.50 -45.96 17.57
N ALA A 295 -36.53 -46.79 17.18
CA ALA A 295 -36.66 -48.26 17.25
C ALA A 295 -36.91 -48.72 18.68
N LYS A 296 -36.25 -48.09 19.66
CA LYS A 296 -36.49 -48.35 21.08
C LYS A 296 -37.97 -48.24 21.44
N THR A 297 -38.63 -47.15 21.07
CA THR A 297 -40.07 -46.95 21.32
C THR A 297 -40.93 -47.98 20.60
N ARG A 298 -40.55 -48.38 19.37
CA ARG A 298 -41.25 -49.43 18.63
C ARG A 298 -41.15 -50.80 19.31
N ILE A 299 -39.98 -51.14 19.86
CA ILE A 299 -39.78 -52.40 20.62
C ILE A 299 -40.57 -52.35 21.93
N GLN A 300 -40.54 -51.24 22.65
CA GLN A 300 -41.30 -51.06 23.90
C GLN A 300 -42.83 -51.12 23.69
N ASN A 301 -43.30 -50.77 22.48
CA ASN A 301 -44.70 -50.92 22.10
C ASN A 301 -45.11 -52.35 21.72
N GLN A 302 -44.19 -53.30 21.66
CA GLN A 302 -44.51 -54.71 21.40
C GLN A 302 -45.23 -55.32 22.60
N LEU A 303 -46.14 -56.27 22.34
CA LEU A 303 -46.98 -56.89 23.36
C LEU A 303 -46.14 -57.51 24.49
N SER A 304 -45.03 -58.16 24.16
CA SER A 304 -44.12 -58.76 25.15
C SER A 304 -43.60 -57.73 26.14
N TYR A 305 -43.15 -56.57 25.68
CA TYR A 305 -42.68 -55.51 26.59
C TYR A 305 -43.83 -54.96 27.46
N LYS A 306 -44.98 -54.63 26.85
CA LYS A 306 -46.17 -54.12 27.56
C LYS A 306 -46.62 -55.09 28.66
N LEU A 307 -46.67 -56.39 28.37
CA LEU A 307 -47.06 -57.42 29.34
C LEU A 307 -46.00 -57.61 30.41
N GLY A 308 -44.73 -57.71 30.06
CA GLY A 308 -43.64 -57.83 31.03
C GLY A 308 -43.58 -56.65 31.99
N GLN A 309 -43.76 -55.43 31.50
CA GLN A 309 -43.81 -54.23 32.33
C GLN A 309 -45.02 -54.26 33.27
N THR A 310 -46.18 -54.69 32.76
CA THR A 310 -47.40 -54.85 33.55
C THR A 310 -47.24 -55.87 34.66
N LEU A 311 -46.64 -57.03 34.36
CA LEU A 311 -46.36 -58.08 35.35
C LEU A 311 -45.46 -57.55 36.46
N ILE A 312 -44.38 -56.84 36.13
CA ILE A 312 -43.45 -56.28 37.11
C ILE A 312 -44.15 -55.23 37.99
N LEU A 313 -44.87 -54.28 37.40
CA LEU A 313 -45.49 -53.17 38.13
C LEU A 313 -46.59 -53.66 39.08
N ASN A 314 -47.45 -54.55 38.60
CA ASN A 314 -48.60 -55.05 39.37
C ASN A 314 -48.21 -56.13 40.39
N SER A 315 -47.08 -56.81 40.21
CA SER A 315 -46.57 -57.79 41.21
C SER A 315 -46.14 -57.17 42.55
N LYS A 316 -46.08 -55.84 42.66
CA LYS A 316 -45.63 -55.12 43.87
C LYS A 316 -46.74 -54.87 44.89
N SER A 317 -48.00 -55.16 44.55
CA SER A 317 -49.16 -54.95 45.43
C SER A 317 -50.09 -56.15 45.37
N ILE A 318 -50.66 -56.55 46.53
CA ILE A 318 -51.62 -57.64 46.61
C ILE A 318 -52.84 -57.37 45.73
N LEU A 319 -53.36 -56.14 45.77
CA LEU A 319 -54.50 -55.72 44.94
C LEU A 319 -54.14 -55.66 43.45
N GLY A 320 -52.90 -55.25 43.13
CA GLY A 320 -52.36 -55.28 41.76
C GLY A 320 -52.26 -56.70 41.20
N TYR A 321 -51.83 -57.66 42.03
CA TYR A 321 -51.74 -59.07 41.64
C TYR A 321 -53.12 -59.71 41.43
N LEU A 322 -54.11 -59.41 42.29
CA LEU A 322 -55.48 -59.92 42.14
C LEU A 322 -56.19 -59.37 40.89
N SER A 323 -55.94 -58.10 40.54
CA SER A 323 -56.50 -57.44 39.36
C SER A 323 -55.76 -57.79 38.05
N LEU A 324 -54.60 -58.43 38.14
CA LEU A 324 -53.70 -58.72 37.03
C LEU A 324 -54.34 -59.47 35.84
N PRO A 325 -55.21 -60.49 36.03
CA PRO A 325 -55.86 -61.16 34.90
C PRO A 325 -56.69 -60.20 34.03
N PHE A 326 -57.42 -59.28 34.66
CA PHE A 326 -58.24 -58.28 33.97
C PHE A 326 -57.37 -57.21 33.28
N ILE A 327 -56.29 -56.77 33.93
CA ILE A 327 -55.33 -55.81 33.36
C ILE A 327 -54.60 -56.42 32.15
N ILE A 328 -54.17 -57.67 32.24
CA ILE A 328 -53.52 -58.37 31.12
C ILE A 328 -54.49 -58.49 29.94
N LEU A 329 -55.74 -58.89 30.21
CA LEU A 329 -56.76 -58.99 29.17
C LEU A 329 -57.00 -57.63 28.49
N SER A 330 -57.11 -56.54 29.27
CA SER A 330 -57.33 -55.20 28.72
C SER A 330 -56.17 -54.73 27.84
N ILE A 331 -54.92 -54.99 28.24
CA ILE A 331 -53.72 -54.66 27.45
C ILE A 331 -53.67 -55.47 26.15
N VAL A 332 -53.99 -56.76 26.19
CA VAL A 332 -54.04 -57.59 24.97
C VAL A 332 -55.11 -57.10 24.01
N ILE A 333 -56.29 -56.74 24.51
CA ILE A 333 -57.39 -56.18 23.71
C ILE A 333 -56.96 -54.83 23.10
N SER A 334 -56.42 -53.91 23.91
CA SER A 334 -55.94 -52.60 23.47
C SER A 334 -54.87 -52.73 22.40
N HIS A 335 -53.86 -53.59 22.62
CA HIS A 335 -52.81 -53.83 21.63
C HIS A 335 -53.37 -54.40 20.32
N LYS A 336 -54.32 -55.33 20.37
CA LYS A 336 -54.99 -55.84 19.16
C LYS A 336 -55.78 -54.75 18.42
N GLN A 337 -56.44 -53.85 19.15
CA GLN A 337 -57.16 -52.71 18.57
C GLN A 337 -56.18 -51.72 17.92
N GLU A 338 -55.07 -51.37 18.59
CA GLU A 338 -53.99 -50.53 18.05
C GLU A 338 -53.43 -51.10 16.73
N GLN A 339 -53.16 -52.41 16.67
CA GLN A 339 -52.66 -53.07 15.47
C GLN A 339 -53.68 -53.04 14.31
N LYS A 340 -54.98 -53.23 14.61
CA LYS A 340 -56.05 -53.09 13.59
C LYS A 340 -56.17 -51.65 13.09
N ALA A 341 -56.14 -50.67 13.99
CA ALA A 341 -56.20 -49.25 13.66
C ALA A 341 -55.00 -48.83 12.80
N TYR A 342 -53.79 -49.31 13.11
CA TYR A 342 -52.61 -49.07 12.29
C TYR A 342 -52.74 -49.68 10.89
N LYS A 343 -53.18 -50.95 10.79
CA LYS A 343 -53.44 -51.61 9.49
C LYS A 343 -54.46 -50.85 8.63
N PHE A 344 -55.48 -50.27 9.25
CA PHE A 344 -56.45 -49.44 8.55
C PHE A 344 -55.84 -48.10 8.09
N LYS A 345 -55.04 -47.44 8.94
CA LYS A 345 -54.33 -46.20 8.59
C LYS A 345 -53.39 -46.37 7.39
N ILE A 346 -52.56 -47.43 7.37
CA ILE A 346 -51.66 -47.72 6.24
C ILE A 346 -52.42 -48.09 4.96
N LYS A 347 -53.60 -48.74 5.06
CA LYS A 347 -54.44 -49.05 3.90
C LYS A 347 -55.02 -47.79 3.26
N LYS A 348 -55.36 -46.79 4.09
CA LYS A 348 -55.87 -45.49 3.62
C LYS A 348 -54.75 -44.59 3.09
N ASN A 349 -53.56 -44.66 3.67
CA ASN A 349 -52.38 -43.92 3.22
C ASN A 349 -51.12 -44.79 3.37
N PRO A 350 -50.63 -45.41 2.28
CA PRO A 350 -49.44 -46.25 2.30
C PRO A 350 -48.18 -45.56 2.84
N ASN A 351 -48.07 -44.23 2.71
CA ASN A 351 -46.91 -43.46 3.18
C ASN A 351 -46.79 -43.41 4.72
N LEU A 352 -47.83 -43.82 5.45
CA LEU A 352 -47.79 -43.96 6.91
C LEU A 352 -47.17 -45.29 7.37
N ALA A 353 -46.77 -46.15 6.43
CA ALA A 353 -46.08 -47.39 6.75
C ALA A 353 -44.71 -47.09 7.38
N LEU A 354 -44.54 -47.53 8.62
CA LEU A 354 -43.25 -47.45 9.31
C LEU A 354 -42.23 -48.36 8.61
N PRO A 355 -40.98 -47.89 8.42
CA PRO A 355 -39.95 -48.70 7.76
C PRO A 355 -39.56 -49.93 8.61
N PRO A 356 -38.78 -50.87 8.04
CA PRO A 356 -38.26 -52.03 8.79
C PRO A 356 -37.50 -51.60 10.04
N LEU A 357 -37.42 -52.45 11.06
CA LEU A 357 -36.83 -52.04 12.34
C LEU A 357 -35.31 -51.84 12.22
N GLU A 358 -34.69 -52.59 11.31
CA GLU A 358 -33.26 -52.60 11.00
C GLU A 358 -32.77 -51.29 10.38
N THR A 359 -33.68 -50.51 9.76
CA THR A 359 -33.34 -49.25 9.09
C THR A 359 -33.35 -48.05 10.05
N TYR A 360 -33.69 -48.26 11.32
CA TYR A 360 -33.72 -47.17 12.30
C TYR A 360 -32.30 -46.86 12.79
N PRO A 361 -31.92 -45.58 12.92
CA PRO A 361 -30.59 -45.19 13.38
C PRO A 361 -30.21 -45.78 14.75
N ASP A 362 -31.17 -45.91 15.67
CA ASP A 362 -30.97 -46.45 17.02
C ASP A 362 -31.16 -47.98 17.10
N TYR A 363 -31.32 -48.70 15.98
CA TYR A 363 -31.68 -50.12 15.97
C TYR A 363 -30.73 -50.99 16.79
N LYS A 364 -29.41 -50.84 16.60
CA LYS A 364 -28.40 -51.63 17.32
C LYS A 364 -28.47 -51.43 18.83
N GLU A 365 -28.77 -50.22 19.29
CA GLU A 365 -28.96 -49.93 20.70
C GLU A 365 -30.31 -50.47 21.20
N ALA A 366 -31.36 -50.28 20.41
CA ALA A 366 -32.71 -50.73 20.69
C ALA A 366 -32.82 -52.26 20.81
N LEU A 367 -31.96 -53.04 20.14
CA LEU A 367 -31.89 -54.49 20.32
C LEU A 367 -31.67 -54.92 21.78
N LYS A 368 -30.98 -54.10 22.59
CA LYS A 368 -30.81 -54.35 24.02
C LYS A 368 -32.14 -54.36 24.78
N GLU A 369 -33.17 -53.66 24.29
CA GLU A 369 -34.51 -53.69 24.87
C GLU A 369 -35.17 -55.06 24.73
N LYS A 370 -34.87 -55.84 23.68
CA LYS A 370 -35.36 -57.23 23.55
C LYS A 370 -34.65 -58.18 24.51
N GLU A 371 -33.41 -57.85 24.87
CA GLU A 371 -32.61 -58.65 25.80
C GLU A 371 -32.92 -58.38 27.27
N CYS A 372 -33.64 -57.29 27.57
CA CYS A 372 -33.95 -56.89 28.94
C CYS A 372 -34.93 -57.85 29.63
N PHE A 373 -34.86 -57.90 30.96
CA PHE A 373 -35.72 -58.75 31.78
C PHE A 373 -37.20 -58.51 31.51
N THR A 374 -37.63 -57.25 31.39
CA THR A 374 -39.01 -56.85 31.10
C THR A 374 -39.53 -57.53 29.83
N TYR A 375 -38.81 -57.39 28.72
CA TYR A 375 -39.24 -57.94 27.44
C TYR A 375 -39.33 -59.47 27.48
N LYS A 376 -38.28 -60.13 28.00
CA LYS A 376 -38.23 -61.60 28.12
C LYS A 376 -39.30 -62.16 29.04
N LEU A 377 -39.59 -61.47 30.14
CA LEU A 377 -40.65 -61.86 31.08
C LEU A 377 -42.00 -61.91 30.37
N GLY A 378 -42.33 -60.90 29.57
CA GLY A 378 -43.58 -60.90 28.82
C GLY A 378 -43.59 -61.90 27.67
N GLU A 379 -42.46 -62.19 27.02
CA GLU A 379 -42.36 -63.27 26.04
C GLU A 379 -42.66 -64.64 26.65
N GLU A 380 -42.02 -64.96 27.78
CA GLU A 380 -42.28 -66.22 28.50
C GLU A 380 -43.72 -66.27 29.00
N PHE A 381 -44.30 -65.14 29.41
CA PHE A 381 -45.71 -65.08 29.79
C PHE A 381 -46.65 -65.37 28.60
N ILE A 382 -46.36 -64.83 27.41
CA ILE A 382 -47.11 -65.14 26.19
C ILE A 382 -46.98 -66.63 25.85
N LYS A 383 -45.78 -67.22 25.96
CA LYS A 383 -45.56 -68.66 25.75
C LYS A 383 -46.38 -69.51 26.73
N ALA A 384 -46.37 -69.13 28.01
CA ALA A 384 -47.15 -69.76 29.05
C ALA A 384 -48.66 -69.69 28.76
N SER A 385 -49.14 -68.53 28.30
CA SER A 385 -50.54 -68.30 27.95
C SER A 385 -51.03 -69.19 26.82
N LYS A 386 -50.17 -69.52 25.85
CA LYS A 386 -50.51 -70.46 24.75
C LYS A 386 -50.65 -71.90 25.24
N ASN A 387 -49.93 -72.28 26.28
CA ASN A 387 -49.91 -73.62 26.86
C ASN A 387 -50.63 -73.68 28.21
N TRP A 388 -51.64 -72.83 28.42
CA TRP A 388 -52.30 -72.66 29.71
C TRP A 388 -52.95 -73.96 30.21
N TYR A 389 -53.54 -74.75 29.31
CA TYR A 389 -54.16 -76.06 29.58
C TYR A 389 -53.15 -77.17 29.91
N GLY A 390 -51.87 -76.96 29.61
CA GLY A 390 -50.76 -77.88 29.91
C GLY A 390 -49.92 -77.46 31.11
N GLY A 391 -50.48 -76.66 32.04
CA GLY A 391 -49.74 -76.16 33.21
C GLY A 391 -48.76 -75.03 32.89
N GLY A 392 -48.89 -74.37 31.75
CA GLY A 392 -47.98 -73.32 31.28
C GLY A 392 -47.76 -72.19 32.29
N TYR A 393 -48.82 -71.74 32.98
CA TYR A 393 -48.70 -70.71 34.03
C TYR A 393 -47.98 -71.20 35.29
N ILE A 394 -48.16 -72.46 35.69
CA ILE A 394 -47.46 -73.06 36.83
C ILE A 394 -45.95 -73.09 36.52
N LYS A 395 -45.58 -73.58 35.34
CA LYS A 395 -44.20 -73.55 34.87
C LYS A 395 -43.65 -72.12 34.81
N PHE A 396 -44.43 -71.17 34.33
CA PHE A 396 -44.02 -69.77 34.24
C PHE A 396 -43.62 -69.19 35.60
N TYR A 397 -44.53 -69.27 36.59
CA TYR A 397 -44.30 -68.68 37.91
C TYR A 397 -43.18 -69.38 38.69
N PHE A 398 -43.12 -70.71 38.66
CA PHE A 398 -42.20 -71.48 39.51
C PHE A 398 -40.85 -71.81 38.85
N LYS A 399 -40.75 -71.75 37.51
CA LYS A 399 -39.54 -72.11 36.77
C LYS A 399 -39.00 -70.97 35.91
N ASP A 400 -39.83 -70.37 35.07
CA ASP A 400 -39.36 -69.39 34.08
C ASP A 400 -39.04 -68.03 34.70
N VAL A 401 -39.89 -67.51 35.61
CA VAL A 401 -39.62 -66.25 36.34
C VAL A 401 -38.34 -66.34 37.20
N PRO A 402 -38.13 -67.37 38.05
CA PRO A 402 -36.88 -67.51 38.81
C PRO A 402 -35.64 -67.72 37.93
N ARG A 403 -35.78 -68.41 36.79
CA ARG A 403 -34.70 -68.54 35.81
C ARG A 403 -34.32 -67.18 35.22
N LEU A 404 -35.31 -66.42 34.72
CA LEU A 404 -35.08 -65.10 34.14
C LEU A 404 -34.47 -64.11 35.15
N LYS A 405 -34.88 -64.16 36.43
CA LYS A 405 -34.29 -63.33 37.49
C LYS A 405 -32.81 -63.65 37.67
N ARG A 406 -32.44 -64.93 37.79
CA ARG A 406 -31.03 -65.37 37.90
C ARG A 406 -30.21 -65.01 36.67
N GLU A 407 -30.78 -65.13 35.47
CA GLU A 407 -30.11 -64.73 34.22
C GLU A 407 -29.88 -63.22 34.15
N TYR A 408 -30.83 -62.41 34.64
CA TYR A 408 -30.69 -60.97 34.72
C TYR A 408 -29.65 -60.54 35.77
N GLU A 409 -29.69 -61.14 36.96
CA GLU A 409 -28.73 -60.87 38.05
C GLU A 409 -27.29 -61.23 37.68
N ARG A 410 -27.06 -62.28 36.88
CA ARG A 410 -25.72 -62.66 36.37
C ARG A 410 -25.17 -61.73 35.31
N LYS A 411 -26.02 -60.94 34.64
CA LYS A 411 -25.63 -60.02 33.55
C LYS A 411 -25.43 -58.57 34.02
N ARG A 412 -25.71 -58.31 35.29
CA ARG A 412 -25.62 -57.00 35.93
C ARG A 412 -24.37 -56.96 36.80
#